data_AF-A0A023GJ12-F1
#
_entry.id   AF-A0A023GJ12-F1
#
_cell.length_a   1.000
_cell.length_b   1.000
_cell.length_c   1.000
_cell.angle_alpha   90.00
_cell.angle_beta   90.00
_cell.angle_gamma   90.00
#
_symmetry.space_group_name_H-M   'P 1'
#
loop_
_entity.id
_entity.type
_entity.pdbx_description
1 polymer ?
#
loop_
_entity_poly.entity_id
_entity_poly.type
_entity_poly.pdbx_seq_one_letter_code
_entity_poly.pdbx_strand_id
1 'polypeptide(L)'
;MDFTDFPFDRQTCGLRIESYGHTADDVVFIWKQGDNVQVARNIHIDQFTATKFVTGYCNVTTSTGEYTCLKVDFTFERHAGEVMVRAYLPSIGLVLLSWAALWTSSTSTEVRILAPMVALLVMDNLVGSMNQYDFPHTSYTKAVDSWTAFCLTFVFLILLYMTATDYVLRVTQSAKKVESKRTSATPKTVNSVCVVG
;
A
#
# COMPACT_ATOMS: atom_id res chain seq x y z
N MET A 1 18.23 -5.61 8.98
CA MET A 1 17.29 -4.59 8.48
C MET A 1 15.89 -5.11 8.75
N ASP A 2 15.02 -4.28 9.30
CA ASP A 2 13.63 -4.62 9.62
C ASP A 2 12.68 -3.64 8.93
N PHE A 3 11.87 -4.11 7.99
CA PHE A 3 11.01 -3.29 7.14
C PHE A 3 9.54 -3.34 7.56
N THR A 4 9.22 -3.81 8.77
CA THR A 4 7.84 -3.92 9.25
C THR A 4 7.10 -2.58 9.14
N ASP A 5 7.77 -1.48 9.52
CA ASP A 5 7.22 -0.12 9.49
C ASP A 5 7.51 0.65 8.20
N PHE A 6 7.94 -0.03 7.12
CA PHE A 6 8.22 0.64 5.84
C PHE A 6 6.98 1.41 5.33
N PRO A 7 7.12 2.69 4.88
CA PRO A 7 8.36 3.45 4.64
C PRO A 7 8.84 4.35 5.80
N PHE A 8 8.24 4.23 6.98
CA PHE A 8 8.55 5.03 8.18
C PHE A 8 9.59 4.36 9.09
N ASP A 9 10.39 3.47 8.52
CA ASP A 9 11.35 2.63 9.22
C ASP A 9 12.63 3.38 9.60
N ARG A 10 13.25 2.93 10.70
CA ARG A 10 14.61 3.28 11.08
C ARG A 10 15.49 2.05 11.04
N GLN A 11 16.59 2.13 10.31
CA GLN A 11 17.52 1.02 10.13
C GLN A 11 18.80 1.27 10.91
N THR A 12 19.25 0.26 11.67
CA THR A 12 20.57 0.29 12.30
C THR A 12 21.51 -0.64 11.56
N CYS A 13 22.62 -0.09 11.06
CA CYS A 13 23.65 -0.84 10.33
C CYS A 13 24.97 -0.77 11.10
N GLY A 14 25.49 -1.92 11.48
CA GLY A 14 26.75 -2.03 12.21
C GLY A 14 27.94 -2.26 11.28
N LEU A 15 28.96 -1.41 11.37
CA LEU A 15 30.30 -1.67 10.84
C LEU A 15 31.13 -2.35 11.93
N ARG A 16 31.74 -3.49 11.59
CA ARG A 16 32.65 -4.21 12.48
C ARG A 16 34.04 -4.26 11.84
N ILE A 17 35.06 -3.90 12.60
CA ILE A 17 36.45 -3.89 12.18
C ILE A 17 37.21 -4.84 13.11
N GLU A 18 37.84 -5.84 12.53
CA GLU A 18 38.53 -6.93 13.23
C GLU A 18 39.70 -7.41 12.36
N SER A 19 40.74 -7.95 13.01
CA SER A 19 41.86 -8.60 12.32
C SER A 19 41.49 -10.04 12.00
N TYR A 20 41.72 -10.46 10.76
CA TYR A 20 41.45 -11.84 10.37
C TYR A 20 42.52 -12.83 10.86
N GLY A 21 43.79 -12.43 10.88
CA GLY A 21 44.94 -13.33 11.07
C GLY A 21 45.71 -13.19 12.37
N HIS A 22 45.38 -12.19 13.18
CA HIS A 22 46.09 -11.88 14.43
C HIS A 22 45.12 -11.87 15.60
N THR A 23 45.44 -12.63 16.64
CA THR A 23 44.68 -12.70 17.89
C THR A 23 44.96 -11.47 18.77
N ALA A 24 44.24 -11.37 19.88
CA ALA A 24 44.39 -10.33 20.89
C ALA A 24 45.80 -10.29 21.52
N ASP A 25 46.55 -11.39 21.44
CA ASP A 25 47.95 -11.46 21.90
C ASP A 25 48.89 -10.68 20.97
N ASP A 26 48.57 -10.60 19.68
CA ASP A 26 49.36 -9.90 18.66
C ASP A 26 48.87 -8.46 18.43
N VAL A 27 47.54 -8.26 18.32
CA VAL A 27 46.93 -6.99 17.92
C VAL A 27 45.67 -6.68 18.74
N VAL A 28 45.65 -5.50 19.35
CA VAL A 28 44.51 -4.97 20.10
C VAL A 28 43.97 -3.70 19.44
N PHE A 29 42.72 -3.73 19.00
CA PHE A 29 42.04 -2.53 18.50
C PHE A 29 41.42 -1.71 19.63
N ILE A 30 41.65 -0.40 19.60
CA ILE A 30 41.09 0.57 20.55
C ILE A 30 40.55 1.80 19.84
N TRP A 31 39.43 2.34 20.32
CA TRP A 31 38.92 3.61 19.84
C TRP A 31 39.84 4.76 20.27
N LYS A 32 40.17 5.64 19.33
CA LYS A 32 40.82 6.92 19.62
C LYS A 32 39.89 7.76 20.50
N GLN A 33 40.37 8.28 21.62
CA GLN A 33 39.57 9.12 22.52
C GLN A 33 39.23 10.48 21.88
N GLY A 34 37.97 10.89 21.99
CA GLY A 34 37.47 12.21 21.59
C GLY A 34 37.17 12.36 20.08
N ASP A 35 37.77 11.53 19.23
CA ASP A 35 37.67 11.61 17.78
C ASP A 35 37.61 10.20 17.17
N ASN A 36 36.64 9.43 17.68
CA ASN A 36 36.52 8.00 17.43
C ASN A 36 36.04 7.73 16.00
N VAL A 37 35.09 8.54 15.52
CA VAL A 37 34.46 8.42 14.21
C VAL A 37 34.21 9.82 13.65
N GLN A 38 34.79 10.10 12.48
CA GLN A 38 34.55 11.34 11.75
C GLN A 38 33.52 11.09 10.65
N VAL A 39 32.29 11.54 10.87
CA VAL A 39 31.24 11.50 9.85
C VAL A 39 31.28 12.81 9.07
N ALA A 40 31.34 12.73 7.73
CA ALA A 40 31.32 13.94 6.91
C ALA A 40 30.00 14.70 7.12
N ARG A 41 30.10 16.02 7.36
CA ARG A 41 28.95 16.87 7.72
C ARG A 41 27.87 16.93 6.65
N ASN A 42 28.24 16.66 5.39
CA ASN A 42 27.36 16.73 4.22
C ASN A 42 27.22 15.36 3.54
N ILE A 43 27.03 14.29 4.30
CA ILE A 43 26.65 13.01 3.71
C ILE A 43 25.20 13.12 3.25
N HIS A 44 25.03 13.26 1.94
CA HIS A 44 23.74 13.14 1.29
C HIS A 44 23.56 11.69 0.82
N ILE A 45 22.52 11.05 1.33
CA ILE A 45 22.09 9.72 0.87
C ILE A 45 20.64 9.91 0.44
N ASP A 46 20.34 9.70 -0.85
CA ASP A 46 19.08 10.12 -1.46
C ASP A 46 17.84 9.58 -0.73
N GLN A 47 17.91 8.36 -0.18
CA GLN A 47 16.78 7.68 0.47
C GLN A 47 16.84 7.69 2.01
N PHE A 48 17.96 8.10 2.61
CA PHE A 48 18.15 8.02 4.07
C PHE A 48 18.89 9.22 4.65
N THR A 49 18.57 9.59 5.87
CA THR A 49 19.39 10.48 6.69
C THR A 49 20.08 9.69 7.79
N ALA A 50 21.41 9.79 7.87
CA ALA A 50 22.17 9.30 9.01
C ALA A 50 21.89 10.19 10.22
N THR A 51 21.22 9.67 11.24
CA THR A 51 20.77 10.46 12.39
C THR A 51 21.73 10.34 13.58
N LYS A 52 22.21 9.13 13.86
CA LYS A 52 23.04 8.84 15.04
C LYS A 52 24.06 7.76 14.73
N PHE A 53 25.16 7.77 15.47
CA PHE A 53 26.10 6.65 15.50
C PHE A 53 26.48 6.31 16.95
N VAL A 54 26.75 5.03 17.20
CA VAL A 54 27.18 4.53 18.51
C VAL A 54 28.42 3.66 18.31
N THR A 55 29.51 3.99 19.00
CA THR A 55 30.75 3.20 18.98
C THR A 55 30.76 2.20 20.13
N GLY A 56 31.33 1.01 19.91
CA GLY A 56 31.50 -0.02 20.92
C GLY A 56 32.58 -1.03 20.56
N TYR A 57 32.67 -2.08 21.36
CA TYR A 57 33.57 -3.22 21.16
C TYR A 57 32.75 -4.50 20.93
N CYS A 58 33.33 -5.45 20.19
CA CYS A 58 32.66 -6.69 19.78
C CYS A 58 33.59 -7.91 19.86
N ASN A 59 34.49 -7.93 20.85
CA ASN A 59 35.48 -9.00 20.99
C ASN A 59 34.81 -10.38 20.97
N VAL A 60 35.40 -11.30 20.23
CA VAL A 60 34.86 -12.63 20.01
C VAL A 60 35.95 -13.66 20.28
N THR A 61 35.56 -14.74 20.96
CA THR A 61 36.43 -15.90 21.16
C THR A 61 36.06 -16.95 20.13
N THR A 62 37.02 -17.29 19.28
CA THR A 62 36.88 -18.29 18.22
C THR A 62 37.74 -19.50 18.55
N SER A 63 37.58 -20.61 17.81
CA SER A 63 38.40 -21.82 17.99
C SER A 63 39.90 -21.60 17.81
N THR A 64 40.31 -20.53 17.11
CA THR A 64 41.69 -20.16 16.84
C THR A 64 42.30 -19.17 17.83
N GLY A 65 41.50 -18.59 18.74
CA GLY A 65 41.95 -17.60 19.72
C GLY A 65 40.91 -16.50 20.00
N GLU A 66 41.28 -15.55 20.85
CA GLU A 66 40.48 -14.34 21.12
C GLU A 66 40.84 -13.23 20.12
N TYR A 67 39.84 -12.56 19.56
CA TYR A 67 40.02 -11.46 18.61
C TYR A 67 39.35 -10.19 19.12
N THR A 68 40.06 -9.07 18.99
CA THR A 68 39.53 -7.74 19.36
C THR A 68 38.81 -7.10 18.19
N CYS A 69 37.66 -6.47 18.46
CA CYS A 69 36.77 -5.97 17.41
C CYS A 69 36.21 -4.60 17.79
N LEU A 70 36.26 -3.65 16.85
CA LEU A 70 35.62 -2.34 16.96
C LEU A 70 34.29 -2.37 16.24
N LYS A 71 33.25 -1.83 16.89
CA LYS A 71 31.89 -1.74 16.35
C LYS A 71 31.45 -0.29 16.23
N VAL A 72 30.82 0.07 15.11
CA VAL A 72 30.07 1.32 14.97
C VAL A 72 28.69 1.02 14.42
N ASP A 73 27.66 1.32 15.19
CA ASP A 73 26.27 1.22 14.74
C ASP A 73 25.80 2.58 14.23
N PHE A 74 25.47 2.66 12.94
CA PHE A 74 24.85 3.82 12.30
C PHE A 74 23.35 3.65 12.23
N THR A 75 22.60 4.63 12.75
CA THR A 75 21.15 4.70 12.62
C THR A 75 20.79 5.59 11.43
N PHE A 76 20.06 5.01 10.49
CA PHE A 76 19.54 5.65 9.29
C PHE A 76 18.01 5.77 9.40
N GLU A 77 17.47 6.93 9.07
CA GLU A 77 16.04 7.20 8.99
C GLU A 77 15.66 7.41 7.53
N ARG A 78 14.62 6.70 7.05
CA ARG A 78 14.21 6.76 5.64
C ARG A 78 13.43 8.04 5.33
N HIS A 79 13.66 8.61 4.15
CA HIS A 79 12.80 9.67 3.60
C HIS A 79 11.48 9.09 3.06
N ALA A 80 10.44 9.06 3.89
CA ALA A 80 9.13 8.52 3.50
C ALA A 80 8.33 9.40 2.50
N GLY A 81 8.77 10.63 2.24
CA GLY A 81 8.03 11.62 1.45
C GLY A 81 7.78 11.20 -0.02
N GLU A 82 8.75 10.55 -0.66
CA GLU A 82 8.61 10.09 -2.04
C GLU A 82 7.55 8.98 -2.16
N VAL A 83 7.57 8.01 -1.24
CA VAL A 83 6.58 6.94 -1.17
C VAL A 83 5.20 7.49 -0.83
N MET A 84 5.11 8.51 0.04
CA MET A 84 3.86 9.20 0.34
C MET A 84 3.21 9.79 -0.92
N VAL A 85 3.99 10.52 -1.73
CA VAL A 85 3.45 11.16 -2.94
C VAL A 85 3.13 10.16 -4.04
N ARG A 86 3.95 9.12 -4.22
CA ARG A 86 3.74 8.14 -5.30
C ARG A 86 2.74 7.04 -4.96
N ALA A 87 2.59 6.66 -3.69
CA ALA A 87 1.75 5.52 -3.30
C ALA A 87 0.47 5.95 -2.56
N TYR A 88 0.62 6.79 -1.54
CA TYR A 88 -0.49 7.16 -0.65
C TYR A 88 -1.43 8.17 -1.30
N LEU A 89 -0.90 9.21 -1.97
CA LEU A 89 -1.75 10.18 -2.67
C LEU A 89 -2.63 9.55 -3.78
N PRO A 90 -2.10 8.74 -4.72
CA PRO A 90 -2.94 8.14 -5.75
C PRO A 90 -3.91 7.08 -5.18
N SER A 91 -3.52 6.31 -4.16
CA SER A 91 -4.44 5.34 -3.54
C SER A 91 -5.63 6.03 -2.87
N ILE A 92 -5.41 7.13 -2.15
CA ILE A 92 -6.49 7.95 -1.59
C ILE A 92 -7.35 8.55 -2.71
N GLY A 93 -6.71 9.07 -3.77
CA GLY A 93 -7.41 9.60 -4.94
C GLY A 93 -8.36 8.58 -5.58
N LEU A 94 -7.90 7.33 -5.75
CA LEU A 94 -8.71 6.24 -6.32
C LEU A 94 -9.87 5.84 -5.42
N VAL A 95 -9.67 5.82 -4.10
CA VAL A 95 -10.76 5.61 -3.13
C VAL A 95 -11.80 6.72 -3.24
N LEU A 96 -11.38 7.99 -3.27
CA LEU A 96 -12.30 9.13 -3.41
C LEU A 96 -13.04 9.11 -4.75
N LEU A 97 -12.38 8.75 -5.85
CA LEU A 97 -13.01 8.62 -7.17
C LEU A 97 -14.05 7.49 -7.18
N SER A 98 -13.75 6.35 -6.54
CA SER A 98 -14.71 5.25 -6.40
C SER A 98 -15.93 5.66 -5.56
N TRP A 99 -15.72 6.47 -4.52
CA TRP A 99 -16.81 7.01 -3.72
C TRP A 99 -17.63 8.04 -4.51
N ALA A 100 -16.99 8.94 -5.24
CA ALA A 100 -17.67 9.94 -6.07
C ALA A 100 -18.59 9.28 -7.12
N ALA A 101 -18.25 8.08 -7.60
CA ALA A 101 -19.11 7.33 -8.52
C ALA A 101 -20.52 7.03 -7.94
N LEU A 102 -20.67 6.95 -6.61
CA LEU A 102 -21.96 6.78 -5.93
C LEU A 102 -22.91 7.97 -6.14
N TRP A 103 -22.35 9.18 -6.32
CA TRP A 103 -23.13 10.40 -6.46
C TRP A 103 -23.56 10.69 -7.89
N THR A 104 -22.96 10.05 -8.90
CA THR A 104 -23.27 10.30 -10.31
C THR A 104 -24.67 9.80 -10.68
N SER A 105 -25.56 10.73 -11.06
CA SER A 105 -26.96 10.44 -11.36
C SER A 105 -27.19 9.77 -12.73
N SER A 106 -27.87 8.63 -12.69
CA SER A 106 -28.87 8.05 -13.60
C SER A 106 -28.72 8.00 -15.14
N THR A 107 -27.74 8.60 -15.79
CA THR A 107 -27.77 8.62 -17.28
C THR A 107 -27.06 7.44 -17.93
N SER A 108 -26.06 6.84 -17.28
CA SER A 108 -25.32 5.69 -17.83
C SER A 108 -24.91 4.68 -16.75
N THR A 109 -25.67 3.60 -16.61
CA THR A 109 -25.32 2.44 -15.75
C THR A 109 -23.89 1.96 -15.99
N GLU A 110 -23.43 2.00 -17.23
CA GLU A 110 -22.09 1.54 -17.65
C GLU A 110 -20.97 2.28 -16.91
N VAL A 111 -21.08 3.60 -16.74
CA VAL A 111 -20.05 4.42 -16.09
C VAL A 111 -19.93 4.11 -14.60
N ARG A 112 -21.04 3.76 -13.94
CA ARG A 112 -21.07 3.48 -12.49
C ARG A 112 -20.34 2.21 -12.10
N ILE A 113 -20.33 1.22 -12.98
CA ILE A 113 -19.64 -0.06 -12.76
C ILE A 113 -18.20 0.02 -13.29
N LEU A 114 -18.00 0.69 -14.43
CA LEU A 114 -16.70 0.82 -15.06
C LEU A 114 -15.73 1.63 -14.19
N ALA A 115 -16.17 2.71 -13.55
CA ALA A 115 -15.30 3.56 -12.73
C ALA A 115 -14.62 2.81 -11.56
N PRO A 116 -15.34 2.13 -10.65
CA PRO A 116 -14.71 1.35 -9.58
C PRO A 116 -13.93 0.13 -10.11
N MET A 117 -14.34 -0.47 -11.23
CA MET A 117 -13.58 -1.57 -11.87
C MET A 117 -12.22 -1.08 -12.38
N VAL A 118 -12.17 0.06 -13.08
CA VAL A 118 -10.92 0.69 -13.52
C VAL A 118 -10.09 1.11 -12.31
N ALA A 119 -10.70 1.65 -11.25
CA ALA A 119 -9.98 2.00 -10.03
C ALA A 119 -9.30 0.79 -9.37
N LEU A 120 -9.95 -0.38 -9.32
CA LEU A 120 -9.34 -1.63 -8.87
C LEU A 120 -8.15 -2.02 -9.74
N LEU A 121 -8.32 -2.02 -11.06
CA LEU A 121 -7.23 -2.35 -11.98
C LEU A 121 -6.03 -1.41 -11.81
N VAL A 122 -6.28 -0.10 -11.68
CA VAL A 122 -5.22 0.89 -11.48
C VAL A 122 -4.53 0.69 -10.13
N MET A 123 -5.28 0.39 -9.06
CA MET A 123 -4.70 0.05 -7.75
C MET A 123 -3.81 -1.20 -7.81
N ASP A 124 -4.28 -2.28 -8.46
CA ASP A 124 -3.50 -3.52 -8.58
C ASP A 124 -2.20 -3.29 -9.36
N ASN A 125 -2.26 -2.50 -10.45
CA ASN A 125 -1.08 -2.12 -11.21
C ASN A 125 -0.13 -1.23 -10.39
N LEU A 126 -0.65 -0.30 -9.60
CA LEU A 126 0.16 0.55 -8.72
C LEU A 126 0.91 -0.31 -7.68
N VAL A 127 0.20 -1.20 -6.99
CA VAL A 127 0.78 -2.11 -5.99
C VAL A 127 1.81 -3.02 -6.63
N GLY A 128 1.50 -3.63 -7.78
CA GLY A 128 2.41 -4.49 -8.51
C GLY A 128 3.68 -3.76 -8.96
N SER A 129 3.53 -2.57 -9.53
CA SER A 129 4.66 -1.75 -9.97
C SER A 129 5.56 -1.37 -8.81
N MET A 130 4.99 -0.93 -7.68
CA MET A 130 5.78 -0.51 -6.54
C MET A 130 6.48 -1.66 -5.84
N ASN A 131 5.81 -2.81 -5.73
CA ASN A 131 6.41 -4.01 -5.16
C ASN A 131 7.57 -4.55 -6.01
N GLN A 132 7.59 -4.26 -7.32
CA GLN A 132 8.65 -4.69 -8.23
C GLN A 132 9.86 -3.76 -8.23
N TYR A 133 9.65 -2.44 -8.14
CA TYR A 133 10.74 -1.46 -8.37
C TYR A 133 11.16 -0.67 -7.12
N ASP A 134 10.24 -0.39 -6.20
CA ASP A 134 10.47 0.56 -5.11
C ASP A 134 10.58 -0.11 -3.73
N PHE A 135 9.96 -1.28 -3.54
CA PHE A 135 9.84 -1.91 -2.22
C PHE A 135 10.79 -3.11 -2.05
N PRO A 136 11.48 -3.25 -0.90
CA PRO A 136 12.36 -4.40 -0.67
C PRO A 136 11.56 -5.70 -0.57
N HIS A 137 11.85 -6.74 -1.34
CA HIS A 137 11.10 -7.99 -1.22
C HIS A 137 11.28 -8.63 0.16
N THR A 138 10.19 -8.75 0.91
CA THR A 138 10.15 -9.39 2.23
C THR A 138 9.04 -10.42 2.26
N SER A 139 9.21 -11.49 3.06
CA SER A 139 8.18 -12.53 3.23
C SER A 139 7.12 -12.18 4.27
N TYR A 140 7.28 -11.07 5.00
CA TYR A 140 6.32 -10.57 5.98
C TYR A 140 5.62 -9.31 5.49
N THR A 141 4.44 -9.06 6.05
CA THR A 141 3.59 -7.90 5.75
C THR A 141 4.21 -6.61 6.28
N LYS A 142 4.29 -5.60 5.43
CA LYS A 142 4.72 -4.25 5.81
C LYS A 142 3.53 -3.34 6.07
N ALA A 143 3.77 -2.21 6.73
CA ALA A 143 2.75 -1.18 6.94
C ALA A 143 2.10 -0.71 5.61
N VAL A 144 2.88 -0.54 4.54
CA VAL A 144 2.36 -0.17 3.20
C VAL A 144 1.46 -1.24 2.58
N ASP A 145 1.77 -2.53 2.80
CA ASP A 145 0.97 -3.64 2.27
C ASP A 145 -0.40 -3.68 2.96
N SER A 146 -0.42 -3.46 4.28
CA SER A 146 -1.67 -3.37 5.04
C SER A 146 -2.53 -2.18 4.61
N TRP A 147 -1.92 -1.03 4.32
CA TRP A 147 -2.64 0.16 3.84
C TRP A 147 -3.28 -0.08 2.47
N THR A 148 -2.49 -0.58 1.51
CA THR A 148 -2.95 -0.82 0.15
C THR A 148 -4.03 -1.92 0.09
N ALA A 149 -3.91 -2.96 0.92
CA ALA A 149 -4.96 -3.97 1.09
C ALA A 149 -6.27 -3.36 1.64
N PHE A 150 -6.19 -2.45 2.60
CA PHE A 150 -7.36 -1.74 3.12
C PHE A 150 -8.03 -0.89 2.03
N CYS A 151 -7.26 -0.15 1.23
CA CYS A 151 -7.83 0.63 0.13
C CYS A 151 -8.47 -0.26 -0.95
N LEU A 152 -7.82 -1.37 -1.32
CA LEU A 152 -8.33 -2.33 -2.31
C LEU A 152 -9.66 -2.94 -1.87
N THR A 153 -9.74 -3.41 -0.63
CA THR A 153 -10.97 -3.98 -0.07
C THR A 153 -12.12 -2.98 -0.06
N PHE A 154 -11.84 -1.70 0.26
CA PHE A 154 -12.84 -0.65 0.23
C PHE A 154 -13.41 -0.39 -1.18
N VAL A 155 -12.54 -0.28 -2.20
CA VAL A 155 -12.97 -0.10 -3.59
C VAL A 155 -13.77 -1.32 -4.07
N PHE A 156 -13.35 -2.53 -3.67
CA PHE A 156 -14.06 -3.76 -3.99
C PHE A 156 -15.49 -3.79 -3.40
N LEU A 157 -15.66 -3.34 -2.16
CA LEU A 157 -16.98 -3.23 -1.54
C LEU A 157 -17.89 -2.23 -2.28
N ILE A 158 -17.34 -1.10 -2.75
CA ILE A 158 -18.08 -0.15 -3.58
C ILE A 158 -18.53 -0.80 -4.89
N LEU A 159 -17.65 -1.57 -5.55
CA LEU A 159 -18.01 -2.30 -6.77
C LEU A 159 -19.15 -3.30 -6.52
N LEU A 160 -19.08 -4.08 -5.43
CA LEU A 160 -20.15 -5.00 -5.04
C LEU A 160 -21.48 -4.27 -4.79
N TYR A 161 -21.44 -3.13 -4.10
CA TYR A 161 -22.63 -2.31 -3.88
C TYR A 161 -23.24 -1.80 -5.19
N MET A 162 -22.40 -1.32 -6.11
CA MET A 162 -22.83 -0.80 -7.40
C MET A 162 -23.46 -1.89 -8.28
N THR A 163 -22.82 -3.06 -8.35
CA THR A 163 -23.33 -4.20 -9.13
C THR A 163 -24.64 -4.75 -8.55
N ALA A 164 -24.76 -4.83 -7.22
CA ALA A 164 -26.01 -5.21 -6.56
C ALA A 164 -27.13 -4.21 -6.85
N THR A 165 -26.84 -2.90 -6.79
CA THR A 165 -27.81 -1.85 -7.10
C THR A 165 -28.28 -1.92 -8.56
N ASP A 166 -27.35 -2.13 -9.51
CA ASP A 166 -27.71 -2.30 -10.92
C ASP A 166 -28.58 -3.55 -11.15
N TYR A 167 -28.24 -4.67 -10.52
CA TYR A 167 -29.03 -5.90 -10.60
C TYR A 167 -30.49 -5.67 -10.15
N VAL A 168 -30.69 -5.03 -9.00
CA VAL A 168 -32.03 -4.70 -8.48
C VAL A 168 -32.78 -3.75 -9.42
N LEU A 169 -32.10 -2.74 -9.99
CA LEU A 169 -32.70 -1.82 -10.96
C LEU A 169 -33.18 -2.56 -12.23
N ARG A 170 -32.38 -3.49 -12.77
CA ARG A 170 -32.76 -4.28 -13.95
C ARG A 170 -33.96 -5.20 -13.68
N VAL A 171 -33.97 -5.85 -12.52
CA VAL A 171 -35.09 -6.73 -12.11
C VAL A 171 -36.38 -5.92 -11.97
N THR A 172 -36.33 -4.77 -11.29
CA THR A 172 -37.50 -3.91 -11.10
C THR A 172 -38.01 -3.27 -12.40
N GLN A 173 -37.12 -2.86 -13.31
CA GLN A 173 -37.49 -2.38 -14.65
C GLN A 173 -38.15 -3.49 -15.49
N SER A 174 -37.64 -4.72 -15.40
CA SER A 174 -38.21 -5.88 -16.10
C SER A 174 -39.62 -6.19 -15.59
N ALA A 175 -39.84 -6.15 -14.27
CA ALA A 175 -41.16 -6.32 -13.67
C ALA A 175 -42.16 -5.25 -14.14
N LYS A 176 -41.76 -3.96 -14.13
CA LYS A 176 -42.59 -2.85 -14.62
C LYS A 176 -42.96 -2.98 -16.10
N LYS A 177 -42.04 -3.48 -16.95
CA LYS A 177 -42.30 -3.68 -18.38
C LYS A 177 -43.31 -4.79 -18.65
N VAL A 178 -43.30 -5.86 -17.84
CA VAL A 178 -44.29 -6.95 -17.92
C VAL A 178 -45.67 -6.46 -17.49
N GLU A 179 -45.74 -5.68 -16.41
CA GLU A 179 -47.00 -5.13 -15.92
C GLU A 179 -47.62 -4.13 -16.91
N SER A 180 -46.83 -3.21 -17.46
CA SER A 180 -47.28 -2.28 -18.51
C SER A 180 -47.85 -3.00 -19.74
N LYS A 181 -47.22 -4.10 -20.19
CA LYS A 181 -47.76 -4.93 -21.29
C LYS A 181 -49.08 -5.61 -20.92
N ARG A 182 -49.27 -6.00 -19.66
CA ARG A 182 -50.51 -6.64 -19.19
C ARG A 182 -51.68 -5.65 -19.13
N THR A 183 -51.42 -4.40 -18.73
CA THR A 183 -52.43 -3.33 -18.72
C THR A 183 -52.81 -2.87 -20.13
N SER A 184 -51.89 -2.92 -21.10
CA SER A 184 -52.20 -2.58 -22.50
C SER A 184 -52.93 -3.68 -23.27
N ALA A 185 -52.87 -4.94 -22.80
CA ALA A 185 -53.47 -6.10 -23.45
C ALA A 185 -54.91 -6.43 -23.00
N THR A 186 -55.47 -5.69 -22.04
CA THR A 186 -56.88 -5.86 -21.64
C THR A 186 -57.78 -5.10 -22.63
N PRO A 187 -58.63 -5.77 -23.43
CA PRO A 187 -59.50 -5.08 -24.37
C PRO A 187 -60.55 -4.27 -23.60
N LYS A 188 -60.78 -3.02 -24.03
CA LYS A 188 -61.92 -2.22 -23.58
C LYS A 188 -63.22 -2.88 -24.05
N THR A 189 -63.76 -3.83 -23.31
CA THR A 189 -65.17 -4.22 -23.42
C THR A 189 -66.01 -3.12 -22.78
N VAL A 190 -66.25 -2.04 -23.54
CA VAL A 190 -67.37 -1.14 -23.25
C VAL A 190 -68.60 -1.80 -23.84
N ASN A 191 -69.38 -2.42 -22.96
CA ASN A 191 -70.67 -3.00 -23.28
C ASN A 191 -71.56 -1.96 -23.97
N SER A 192 -71.95 -2.27 -25.20
CA SER A 192 -73.16 -1.75 -25.85
C SER A 192 -74.36 -2.18 -25.01
N VAL A 193 -74.83 -1.28 -24.14
CA VAL A 193 -76.15 -1.43 -23.50
C VAL A 193 -77.19 -1.08 -24.56
N CYS A 194 -77.77 -2.10 -25.18
CA CYS A 194 -79.06 -2.01 -25.86
C CYS A 194 -80.09 -1.54 -24.83
N VAL A 195 -80.56 -0.30 -24.95
CA VAL A 195 -81.76 0.16 -24.26
C VAL A 195 -82.92 -0.05 -25.23
N VAL A 196 -83.71 -1.09 -24.96
CA VAL A 196 -85.05 -1.27 -25.52
C VAL A 196 -86.01 -0.42 -24.69
N GLY A 197 -86.80 0.42 -25.37
CA GLY A 197 -87.85 1.25 -24.78
C GLY A 197 -88.49 2.11 -25.85
#